data_AF-A0A7V6BWM0-F1
#
_entry.id   AF-A0A7V6BWM0-F1
#
_cell.length_a   1.000
_cell.length_b   1.000
_cell.length_c   1.000
_cell.angle_alpha   90.00
_cell.angle_beta   90.00
_cell.angle_gamma   90.00
#
_symmetry.space_group_name_H-M   'P 1'
#
loop_
_entity.id
_entity.type
_entity.pdbx_description
1 polymer ?
#
loop_
_entity_poly.entity_id
_entity_poly.type
_entity_poly.pdbx_seq_one_letter_code
_entity_poly.pdbx_strand_id
1 'polypeptide(L)'
;MLTAGEEIEVNVIVDNSKTGHKMPTGSAEFRFLYLDFTAEINDRVIPLAVESFSEEMFDVSGRGRFDADILTADFPDGKRLYRAICVDPEGRQTLFSFDAERIVFDNRLQADEIRKEIFLLQVPDNAGQTVSLTAKLYYKRYPDSIAARLGLDRAKEVELASATKRIAVAGADD
;
A
#
# COMPACT_ATOMS: atom_id res chain seq x y z
N MET A 1 -13.58 7.50 -21.19
CA MET A 1 -13.16 8.91 -21.04
C MET A 1 -13.52 9.33 -19.64
N LEU A 2 -12.71 10.18 -19.01
CA LEU A 2 -13.02 10.81 -17.72
C LEU A 2 -13.58 12.21 -17.97
N THR A 3 -14.39 12.74 -17.08
CA THR A 3 -14.80 14.15 -17.13
C THR A 3 -13.97 14.97 -16.15
N ALA A 4 -13.57 16.18 -16.53
CA ALA A 4 -12.96 17.10 -15.57
C ALA A 4 -13.95 17.43 -14.43
N GLY A 5 -13.47 17.52 -13.19
CA GLY A 5 -14.30 17.76 -12.01
C GLY A 5 -15.06 16.54 -11.47
N GLU A 6 -15.01 15.40 -12.15
CA GLU A 6 -15.66 14.16 -11.72
C GLU A 6 -14.82 13.41 -10.68
N GLU A 7 -15.49 12.82 -9.69
CA GLU A 7 -14.89 11.79 -8.81
C GLU A 7 -15.13 10.42 -9.43
N ILE A 8 -14.07 9.64 -9.60
CA ILE A 8 -14.14 8.30 -10.18
C ILE A 8 -13.59 7.24 -9.22
N GLU A 9 -14.25 6.07 -9.24
CA GLU A 9 -13.72 4.86 -8.63
C GLU A 9 -12.71 4.19 -9.58
N VAL A 10 -11.50 3.96 -9.10
CA VAL A 10 -10.48 3.20 -9.81
C VAL A 10 -10.15 1.92 -9.06
N ASN A 11 -10.19 0.82 -9.81
CA ASN A 11 -9.97 -0.51 -9.27
C ASN A 11 -8.61 -1.04 -9.67
N VAL A 12 -7.79 -1.36 -8.68
CA VAL A 12 -6.50 -2.03 -8.87
C VAL A 12 -6.67 -3.50 -8.50
N ILE A 13 -6.33 -4.38 -9.43
CA ILE A 13 -6.37 -5.83 -9.21
C ILE A 13 -4.99 -6.31 -8.78
N VAL A 14 -4.91 -6.86 -7.57
CA VAL A 14 -3.69 -7.47 -7.03
C VAL A 14 -3.86 -8.98 -7.05
N ASP A 15 -3.17 -9.64 -7.97
CA ASP A 15 -3.35 -11.06 -8.28
C ASP A 15 -2.28 -11.93 -7.60
N ASN A 16 -2.70 -12.71 -6.61
CA ASN A 16 -1.92 -13.75 -5.95
C ASN A 16 -2.42 -15.17 -6.32
N SER A 17 -3.26 -15.31 -7.35
CA SER A 17 -3.91 -16.57 -7.75
C SER A 17 -2.93 -17.68 -8.14
N LYS A 18 -1.69 -17.32 -8.46
CA LYS A 18 -0.64 -18.27 -8.90
C LYS A 18 0.26 -18.75 -7.78
N THR A 19 0.02 -18.33 -6.53
CA THR A 19 0.81 -18.80 -5.38
C THR A 19 -0.04 -19.67 -4.46
N GLY A 20 0.57 -20.75 -3.94
CA GLY A 20 -0.05 -21.68 -3.00
C GLY A 20 0.07 -21.27 -1.53
N HIS A 21 0.45 -20.03 -1.24
CA HIS A 21 0.66 -19.52 0.11
C HIS A 21 0.29 -18.05 0.22
N LYS A 22 0.20 -17.53 1.46
CA LYS A 22 0.02 -16.08 1.67
C LYS A 22 1.20 -15.27 1.11
N MET A 23 0.96 -14.04 0.66
CA MET A 23 2.01 -13.12 0.21
C MET A 23 1.98 -11.81 1.03
N PRO A 24 3.10 -11.40 1.66
CA PRO A 24 4.37 -12.11 1.72
C PRO A 24 4.36 -13.30 2.71
N THR A 25 5.14 -14.34 2.41
CA THR A 25 5.32 -15.53 3.27
C THR A 25 6.60 -15.46 4.13
N GLY A 26 6.76 -16.41 5.06
CA GLY A 26 7.89 -16.50 6.00
C GLY A 26 7.64 -15.70 7.29
N SER A 27 8.64 -14.94 7.74
CA SER A 27 8.59 -14.02 8.88
C SER A 27 7.54 -12.92 8.69
N ALA A 28 6.29 -13.27 8.99
CA ALA A 28 5.12 -12.45 8.71
C ALA A 28 5.08 -11.17 9.55
N GLU A 29 5.71 -11.19 10.72
CA GLU A 29 5.72 -10.11 11.70
C GLU A 29 6.41 -8.83 11.18
N PHE A 30 7.35 -8.94 10.24
CA PHE A 30 8.07 -7.79 9.70
C PHE A 30 8.13 -7.71 8.18
N ARG A 31 7.73 -8.76 7.44
CA ARG A 31 7.64 -8.71 5.97
C ARG A 31 6.32 -8.10 5.57
N PHE A 32 6.36 -7.17 4.63
CA PHE A 32 5.14 -6.58 4.09
C PHE A 32 5.28 -6.25 2.61
N LEU A 33 4.12 -6.16 1.96
CA LEU A 33 4.02 -5.47 0.67
C LEU A 33 3.37 -4.12 0.89
N TYR A 34 3.61 -3.20 -0.03
CA TYR A 34 2.82 -1.99 -0.14
C TYR A 34 2.49 -1.69 -1.59
N LEU A 35 1.26 -1.25 -1.83
CA LEU A 35 0.79 -0.78 -3.13
C LEU A 35 0.85 0.75 -3.15
N ASP A 36 1.65 1.28 -4.07
CA ASP A 36 1.70 2.69 -4.41
C ASP A 36 0.85 2.95 -5.64
N PHE A 37 -0.17 3.80 -5.52
CA PHE A 37 -1.03 4.18 -6.62
C PHE A 37 -1.06 5.68 -6.82
N THR A 38 -0.68 6.11 -8.02
CA THR A 38 -0.52 7.53 -8.37
C THR A 38 -1.21 7.86 -9.68
N ALA A 39 -1.77 9.06 -9.78
CA ALA A 39 -2.18 9.69 -11.03
C ALA A 39 -1.15 10.74 -11.42
N GLU A 40 -0.84 10.81 -12.71
CA GLU A 40 -0.07 11.91 -13.31
C GLU A 40 -1.03 12.74 -14.16
N ILE A 41 -1.18 14.02 -13.80
CA ILE A 41 -2.05 15.00 -14.45
C ILE A 41 -1.26 16.29 -14.60
N ASN A 42 -1.09 16.79 -15.82
CA ASN A 42 -0.30 18.00 -16.11
C ASN A 42 1.11 17.96 -15.49
N ASP A 43 1.83 16.86 -15.68
CA ASP A 43 3.16 16.58 -15.12
C ASP A 43 3.23 16.58 -13.58
N ARG A 44 2.08 16.60 -12.88
CA ARG A 44 2.01 16.47 -11.41
C ARG A 44 1.63 15.06 -11.03
N VAL A 45 2.43 14.47 -10.15
CA VAL A 45 2.14 13.17 -9.54
C VAL A 45 1.29 13.39 -8.28
N ILE A 46 0.11 12.77 -8.27
CA ILE A 46 -0.88 12.83 -7.20
C ILE A 46 -0.99 11.42 -6.62
N PRO A 47 -0.69 11.19 -5.34
CA PRO A 47 -0.97 9.92 -4.69
C PRO A 47 -2.48 9.76 -4.49
N LEU A 48 -3.01 8.57 -4.77
CA LEU A 48 -4.44 8.29 -4.59
C LEU A 48 -4.68 7.75 -3.19
N ALA A 49 -5.73 8.26 -2.56
CA ALA A 49 -6.17 7.78 -1.26
C ALA A 49 -6.79 6.39 -1.40
N VAL A 50 -6.44 5.51 -0.47
CA VAL A 50 -7.06 4.21 -0.32
C VAL A 50 -8.01 4.21 0.87
N GLU A 51 -9.19 3.63 0.71
CA GLU A 51 -10.12 3.45 1.83
C GLU A 51 -9.63 2.33 2.75
N SER A 52 -9.61 2.57 4.05
CA SER A 52 -9.26 1.53 5.02
C SER A 52 -10.41 0.56 5.24
N PHE A 53 -10.13 -0.74 5.31
CA PHE A 53 -11.10 -1.74 5.77
C PHE A 53 -10.96 -2.05 7.27
N SER A 54 -9.94 -1.49 7.92
CA SER A 54 -9.70 -1.61 9.36
C SER A 54 -10.12 -0.33 10.08
N GLU A 55 -10.88 -0.45 11.18
CA GLU A 55 -11.16 0.71 12.06
C GLU A 55 -9.86 1.30 12.65
N GLU A 56 -8.89 0.44 12.94
CA GLU A 56 -7.55 0.82 13.44
C GLU A 56 -6.59 1.23 12.30
N MET A 57 -7.05 1.24 11.05
CA MET A 57 -6.31 1.66 9.84
C MET A 57 -4.96 0.95 9.65
N PHE A 58 -4.85 -0.30 10.08
CA PHE A 58 -3.62 -1.08 9.98
C PHE A 58 -3.19 -1.43 8.54
N ASP A 59 -4.04 -1.19 7.56
CA ASP A 59 -3.83 -1.42 6.13
C ASP A 59 -3.44 -0.15 5.35
N VAL A 60 -3.23 0.99 6.02
CA VAL A 60 -2.81 2.25 5.38
C VAL A 60 -1.60 2.82 6.11
N SER A 61 -0.49 3.04 5.40
CA SER A 61 0.73 3.57 6.02
C SER A 61 0.53 4.98 6.59
N GLY A 62 1.10 5.20 7.78
CA GLY A 62 1.04 6.47 8.50
C GLY A 62 -0.27 6.66 9.28
N ARG A 63 -1.15 5.66 9.31
CA ARG A 63 -2.49 5.76 9.92
C ARG A 63 -2.67 4.79 11.09
N GLY A 64 -2.00 3.66 11.08
CA GLY A 64 -2.07 2.69 12.17
C GLY A 64 -1.31 3.18 13.40
N ARG A 65 -1.83 2.87 14.60
CA ARG A 65 -1.22 3.31 15.88
C ARG A 65 0.24 2.87 16.10
N PHE A 66 0.73 1.90 15.34
CA PHE A 66 2.10 1.39 15.42
C PHE A 66 3.04 1.96 14.35
N ASP A 67 2.51 2.66 13.34
CA ASP A 67 3.27 3.00 12.13
C ASP A 67 4.44 3.95 12.40
N ALA A 68 4.26 4.91 13.32
CA ALA A 68 5.31 5.86 13.68
C ALA A 68 6.58 5.15 14.20
N ASP A 69 6.41 4.10 15.02
CA ASP A 69 7.52 3.34 15.59
C ASP A 69 8.06 2.29 14.61
N ILE A 70 7.17 1.68 13.82
CA ILE A 70 7.52 0.53 12.98
C ILE A 70 8.00 0.96 11.60
N LEU A 71 7.24 1.78 10.88
CA LEU A 71 7.58 2.20 9.51
C LEU A 71 8.55 3.37 9.48
N THR A 72 8.64 4.14 10.58
CA THR A 72 9.43 5.39 10.70
C THR A 72 8.94 6.51 9.79
N ALA A 73 9.34 7.76 10.07
CA ALA A 73 8.89 8.94 9.33
C ALA A 73 9.36 9.01 7.86
N ASP A 74 10.36 8.20 7.48
CA ASP A 74 10.89 8.18 6.11
C ASP A 74 10.05 7.31 5.17
N PHE A 75 9.16 6.46 5.71
CA PHE A 75 8.29 5.61 4.88
C PHE A 75 7.11 6.44 4.36
N PRO A 76 6.72 6.29 3.07
CA PRO A 76 5.67 7.12 2.50
C PRO A 76 4.30 6.80 3.11
N ASP A 77 3.56 7.86 3.44
CA ASP A 77 2.20 7.79 3.96
C ASP A 77 1.18 7.43 2.87
N GLY A 78 0.01 6.93 3.30
CA GLY A 78 -1.16 6.72 2.45
C GLY A 78 -1.06 5.51 1.51
N LYS A 79 -0.05 4.65 1.66
CA LYS A 79 0.12 3.43 0.85
C LYS A 79 -0.73 2.31 1.42
N ARG A 80 -1.32 1.50 0.55
CA ARG A 80 -2.02 0.27 0.95
C ARG A 80 -0.99 -0.76 1.40
N LEU A 81 -1.05 -1.18 2.66
CA LEU A 81 -0.16 -2.20 3.23
C LEU A 81 -0.78 -3.59 3.16
N TYR A 82 0.04 -4.60 2.89
CA TYR A 82 -0.29 -6.02 3.05
C TYR A 82 0.66 -6.64 4.07
N ARG A 83 0.19 -6.77 5.33
CA ARG A 83 1.03 -7.12 6.47
C ARG A 83 0.28 -7.96 7.51
N ALA A 84 1.05 -8.60 8.37
CA ALA A 84 0.57 -9.11 9.65
C ALA A 84 1.13 -8.24 10.79
N ILE A 85 0.32 -8.00 11.82
CA ILE A 85 0.71 -7.30 13.05
C ILE A 85 0.60 -8.28 14.20
N CYS A 86 1.76 -8.65 14.73
CA CYS A 86 1.89 -9.43 15.95
C CYS A 86 2.04 -8.48 17.14
N VAL A 87 1.41 -8.79 18.27
CA VAL A 87 1.57 -8.03 19.51
C VAL A 87 2.09 -8.90 20.64
N ASP A 88 2.80 -8.27 21.58
CA ASP A 88 3.24 -8.85 22.84
C ASP A 88 2.07 -8.91 23.88
N PRO A 89 2.27 -9.49 25.07
CA PRO A 89 1.25 -9.53 26.13
C PRO A 89 0.77 -8.15 26.59
N GLU A 90 1.59 -7.10 26.43
CA GLU A 90 1.22 -5.72 26.73
C GLU A 90 0.45 -5.04 25.58
N GLY A 91 0.24 -5.73 24.45
CA GLY A 91 -0.49 -5.23 23.30
C GLY A 91 0.31 -4.29 22.38
N ARG A 92 1.63 -4.22 22.55
CA ARG A 92 2.54 -3.47 21.67
C ARG A 92 2.93 -4.32 20.47
N GLN A 93 3.08 -3.71 19.30
CA GLN A 93 3.54 -4.44 18.13
C GLN A 93 4.96 -4.98 18.36
N THR A 94 5.14 -6.27 18.12
CA THR A 94 6.45 -6.93 18.12
C THR A 94 6.80 -7.44 16.73
N LEU A 95 8.07 -7.33 16.41
CA LEU A 95 8.68 -7.82 15.16
C LEU A 95 9.55 -9.06 15.43
N PHE A 96 9.44 -9.65 16.62
CA PHE A 96 10.11 -10.88 17.00
C PHE A 96 9.05 -11.94 17.27
N SER A 97 9.06 -13.03 16.50
CA SER A 97 8.03 -14.06 16.62
C SER A 97 8.01 -14.75 17.99
N PHE A 98 9.13 -14.73 18.73
CA PHE A 98 9.20 -15.33 20.07
C PHE A 98 8.48 -14.51 21.16
N ASP A 99 8.37 -13.19 20.96
CA ASP A 99 7.66 -12.27 21.86
C ASP A 99 6.16 -12.17 21.52
N ALA A 100 5.75 -12.70 20.36
CA ALA A 100 4.39 -12.56 19.86
C ALA A 100 3.41 -13.43 20.66
N GLU A 101 2.43 -12.81 21.31
CA GLU A 101 1.31 -13.49 21.95
C GLU A 101 0.20 -13.81 20.93
N ARG A 102 -0.15 -12.83 20.08
CA ARG A 102 -1.22 -12.98 19.08
C ARG A 102 -1.04 -12.08 17.88
N ILE A 103 -1.76 -12.40 16.81
CA ILE A 103 -1.89 -11.56 15.62
C ILE A 103 -3.18 -10.74 15.77
N VAL A 104 -3.07 -9.41 15.75
CA VAL A 104 -4.23 -8.50 15.85
C VAL A 104 -4.73 -8.04 14.48
N PHE A 105 -3.93 -8.24 13.44
CA PHE A 105 -4.25 -7.87 12.07
C PHE A 105 -3.45 -8.73 11.08
N ASP A 106 -4.07 -9.25 10.04
CA ASP A 106 -3.38 -9.95 8.94
C ASP A 106 -4.20 -9.80 7.65
N ASN A 107 -3.83 -8.83 6.81
CA ASN A 107 -4.45 -8.62 5.49
C ASN A 107 -3.51 -9.03 4.34
N ARG A 108 -2.52 -9.88 4.59
CA ARG A 108 -1.68 -10.42 3.52
C ARG A 108 -2.55 -11.06 2.44
N LEU A 109 -2.06 -11.07 1.21
CA LEU A 109 -2.74 -11.75 0.09
C LEU A 109 -2.83 -13.24 0.44
N GLN A 110 -4.01 -13.83 0.41
CA GLN A 110 -4.24 -15.25 0.66
C GLN A 110 -3.74 -16.08 -0.53
N ALA A 111 -3.50 -17.38 -0.29
CA ALA A 111 -3.26 -18.31 -1.39
C ALA A 111 -4.45 -18.30 -2.35
N ASP A 112 -4.19 -18.33 -3.65
CA ASP A 112 -5.20 -18.32 -4.71
C ASP A 112 -6.11 -17.06 -4.73
N GLU A 113 -5.70 -15.94 -4.11
CA GLU A 113 -6.52 -14.73 -4.04
C GLU A 113 -6.31 -13.78 -5.22
N ILE A 114 -7.42 -13.21 -5.72
CA ILE A 114 -7.42 -11.99 -6.53
C ILE A 114 -8.10 -10.89 -5.71
N ARG A 115 -7.33 -9.89 -5.29
CA ARG A 115 -7.85 -8.78 -4.49
C ARG A 115 -8.17 -7.57 -5.35
N LYS A 116 -9.34 -6.99 -5.12
CA LYS A 116 -9.77 -5.72 -5.72
C LYS A 116 -9.56 -4.60 -4.68
N GLU A 117 -8.61 -3.72 -4.94
CA GLU A 117 -8.43 -2.48 -4.18
C GLU A 117 -9.18 -1.35 -4.86
N ILE A 118 -9.89 -0.56 -4.05
CA ILE A 118 -10.72 0.55 -4.51
C ILE A 118 -10.04 1.85 -4.10
N PHE A 119 -9.84 2.73 -5.09
CA PHE A 119 -9.27 4.05 -4.91
C PHE A 119 -10.21 5.09 -5.49
N LEU A 120 -10.24 6.26 -4.86
CA LEU A 120 -10.99 7.41 -5.36
C LEU A 120 -10.02 8.39 -6.01
N LEU A 121 -10.37 8.83 -7.22
CA LEU A 121 -9.67 9.90 -7.91
C LEU A 121 -10.64 11.05 -8.15
N GLN A 122 -10.37 12.17 -7.49
CA GLN A 122 -10.95 13.45 -7.89
C GLN A 122 -10.18 13.98 -9.09
N VAL A 123 -10.79 13.98 -10.27
CA VAL A 123 -10.20 14.57 -11.47
C VAL A 123 -10.26 16.10 -11.32
N PRO A 124 -9.12 16.82 -11.35
CA PRO A 124 -9.14 18.27 -11.26
C PRO A 124 -9.93 18.90 -12.42
N ASP A 125 -10.57 20.05 -12.17
CA ASP A 125 -11.30 20.80 -13.22
C ASP A 125 -10.39 21.22 -14.38
N ASN A 126 -9.11 21.47 -14.08
CA ASN A 126 -8.09 21.82 -15.05
C ASN A 126 -7.24 20.61 -15.49
N ALA A 127 -7.76 19.39 -15.35
CA ALA A 127 -7.07 18.21 -15.86
C ALA A 127 -6.83 18.37 -17.36
N GLY A 128 -5.59 18.19 -17.81
CA GLY A 128 -5.27 18.18 -19.22
C GLY A 128 -5.94 17.01 -19.94
N GLN A 129 -5.64 16.86 -21.23
CA GLN A 129 -6.31 15.88 -22.10
C GLN A 129 -6.14 14.42 -21.67
N THR A 130 -5.14 14.11 -20.84
CA THR A 130 -4.84 12.74 -20.41
C THR A 130 -4.47 12.66 -18.95
N VAL A 131 -4.97 11.63 -18.27
CA VAL A 131 -4.54 11.19 -16.94
C VAL A 131 -3.80 9.86 -17.09
N SER A 132 -2.61 9.74 -16.48
CA SER A 132 -1.87 8.48 -16.43
C SER A 132 -1.96 7.88 -15.01
N LEU A 133 -2.57 6.71 -14.88
CA LEU A 133 -2.69 6.00 -13.62
C LEU A 133 -1.62 4.92 -13.54
N THR A 134 -0.79 4.94 -12.49
CA THR A 134 0.30 3.98 -12.29
C THR A 134 0.18 3.33 -10.92
N ALA A 135 0.04 2.01 -10.93
CA ALA A 135 0.03 1.15 -9.74
C ALA A 135 1.35 0.37 -9.66
N LYS A 136 2.01 0.40 -8.51
CA LYS A 136 3.26 -0.32 -8.26
C LYS A 136 3.17 -1.08 -6.94
N LEU A 137 3.44 -2.38 -6.99
CA LEU A 137 3.48 -3.24 -5.82
C LEU A 137 4.93 -3.47 -5.42
N TYR A 138 5.25 -3.10 -4.19
CA TYR A 138 6.59 -3.25 -3.63
C TYR A 138 6.61 -4.29 -2.52
N TYR A 139 7.74 -4.99 -2.39
CA TYR A 139 8.07 -5.84 -1.26
C TYR A 139 9.18 -5.20 -0.43
N LYS A 140 9.01 -5.21 0.89
CA LYS A 140 10.06 -4.85 1.84
C LYS A 140 10.26 -6.00 2.83
N ARG A 141 11.51 -6.47 2.92
CA ARG A 141 11.87 -7.66 3.72
C ARG A 141 11.83 -7.44 5.23
N TYR A 142 11.96 -6.21 5.69
CA TYR A 142 11.81 -5.78 7.08
C TYR A 142 11.65 -4.24 7.10
N PRO A 143 10.98 -3.66 8.10
CA PRO A 143 10.86 -2.22 8.25
C PRO A 143 12.18 -1.59 8.70
N ASP A 144 12.33 -0.28 8.47
CA ASP A 144 13.58 0.43 8.77
C ASP A 144 13.86 0.52 10.28
N SER A 145 12.83 0.43 11.12
CA SER A 145 12.97 0.32 12.58
C SER A 145 13.75 -0.93 13.03
N ILE A 146 13.59 -2.06 12.34
CA ILE A 146 14.39 -3.28 12.60
C ILE A 146 15.84 -3.07 12.20
N ALA A 147 16.08 -2.43 11.06
CA ALA A 147 17.44 -2.11 10.64
C ALA A 147 18.13 -1.24 11.69
N ALA A 148 17.47 -0.17 12.15
CA ALA A 148 18.00 0.70 13.19
C ALA A 148 18.27 -0.05 14.50
N ARG A 149 17.33 -0.90 14.96
CA ARG A 149 17.46 -1.66 16.21
C ARG A 149 18.57 -2.70 16.19
N LEU A 150 18.83 -3.32 15.03
CA LEU A 150 19.82 -4.41 14.88
C LEU A 150 21.13 -3.96 14.24
N GLY A 151 21.28 -2.68 13.89
CA GLY A 151 22.48 -2.16 13.22
C GLY A 151 22.66 -2.72 11.80
N LEU A 152 21.56 -2.97 11.08
CA LEU A 152 21.58 -3.45 9.70
C LEU A 152 21.38 -2.29 8.72
N ASP A 153 21.79 -2.50 7.48
CA ASP A 153 21.39 -1.61 6.38
C ASP A 153 19.87 -1.61 6.19
N ARG A 154 19.33 -0.47 5.76
CA ARG A 154 17.90 -0.38 5.38
C ARG A 154 17.58 -1.39 4.29
N ALA A 155 16.41 -2.04 4.41
CA ALA A 155 15.96 -2.96 3.39
C ALA A 155 15.63 -2.18 2.11
N LYS A 156 16.24 -2.59 1.00
CA LYS A 156 15.80 -2.15 -0.33
C LYS A 156 14.37 -2.59 -0.58
N GLU A 157 13.62 -1.69 -1.18
CA GLU A 157 12.28 -1.97 -1.69
C GLU A 157 12.41 -2.62 -3.06
N VAL A 158 11.71 -3.73 -3.27
CA VAL A 158 11.76 -4.49 -4.51
C VAL A 158 10.41 -4.33 -5.20
N GLU A 159 10.40 -3.70 -6.37
CA GLU A 159 9.20 -3.66 -7.23
C GLU A 159 8.90 -5.10 -7.70
N LEU A 160 7.73 -5.61 -7.31
CA LEU A 160 7.26 -6.93 -7.72
C LEU A 160 6.47 -6.87 -9.03
N ALA A 161 5.65 -5.82 -9.17
CA ALA A 161 4.78 -5.63 -10.32
C ALA A 161 4.43 -4.16 -10.49
N SER A 162 4.18 -3.76 -11.73
CA SER A 162 3.66 -2.45 -12.07
C SER A 162 2.69 -2.51 -13.24
N ALA A 163 1.72 -1.60 -13.23
CA ALA A 163 0.76 -1.42 -14.32
C ALA A 163 0.50 0.08 -14.51
N THR A 164 0.48 0.53 -15.76
CA THR A 164 0.15 1.91 -16.12
C THR A 164 -0.98 1.94 -17.15
N LYS A 165 -1.97 2.81 -16.93
CA LYS A 165 -3.08 3.04 -17.85
C LYS A 165 -3.24 4.52 -18.11
N ARG A 166 -3.24 4.91 -19.38
CA ARG A 166 -3.55 6.28 -19.81
C ARG A 166 -5.02 6.37 -20.20
N ILE A 167 -5.68 7.41 -19.72
CA ILE A 167 -7.11 7.65 -19.96
C ILE A 167 -7.28 9.08 -20.46
N ALA A 168 -8.04 9.23 -21.54
CA ALA A 168 -8.40 10.55 -22.06
C ALA A 168 -9.46 11.23 -21.18
N VAL A 169 -9.30 12.53 -20.98
CA VAL A 169 -10.24 13.42 -20.27
C VAL A 169 -11.05 14.21 -21.28
N ALA A 170 -12.37 14.19 -21.16
CA ALA A 170 -13.30 14.99 -21.92
C ALA A 170 -13.49 16.35 -21.21
N GLY A 171 -13.43 17.44 -21.98
CA GLY A 171 -13.63 18.81 -21.48
C GLY A 171 -12.36 19.59 -21.12
N ALA A 172 -11.17 19.09 -21.49
CA ALA A 172 -9.92 19.86 -21.41
C ALA A 172 -9.82 20.84 -22.61
N ASP A 173 -10.58 21.93 -22.56
CA ASP A 173 -10.75 23.05 -23.55
C ASP A 173 -11.38 22.62 -24.91
N ASP A 174 -12.43 23.20 -25.52
CA ASP A 174 -12.87 24.60 -25.77
C ASP A 174 -12.31 25.78 -24.95
#